data_AF-A0A955RG13-F1
#
_entry.id   AF-A0A955RG13-F1
#
_cell.length_a   1.000
_cell.length_b   1.000
_cell.length_c   1.000
_cell.angle_alpha   90.00
_cell.angle_beta   90.00
_cell.angle_gamma   90.00
#
_symmetry.space_group_name_H-M   'P 1'
#
loop_
_entity.id
_entity.type
_entity.pdbx_description
1 polymer ?
#
loop_
_entity_poly.entity_id
_entity_poly.type
_entity_poly.pdbx_seq_one_letter_code
_entity_poly.pdbx_strand_id
1 'polypeptide(L)' 'MPVMDGLTFLRRMREDTAFDGVPVVVTTAKDLTDEERQVLEASVSRVLTKHGHSLEEVLSHVVALVR' A
#
# COMPACT_ATOMS: atom_id res chain seq x y z
N MET A 1 12.10 6.73 1.57
CA MET A 1 12.23 6.94 3.03
C MET A 1 13.64 6.52 3.43
N PRO A 2 14.44 7.40 4.07
CA PRO A 2 15.87 7.13 4.29
C PRO A 2 16.19 6.23 5.49
N VAL A 3 15.25 6.04 6.43
CA VAL A 3 15.49 5.29 7.69
C VAL A 3 14.79 3.93 7.74
N MET A 4 13.59 3.83 7.16
CA MET A 4 12.79 2.60 7.14
C MET A 4 12.12 2.47 5.78
N ASP A 5 12.12 1.27 5.20
CA ASP A 5 11.41 1.00 3.96
C ASP A 5 9.89 0.81 4.22
N GLY A 6 9.09 0.99 3.18
CA GLY A 6 7.63 0.94 3.30
C GLY A 6 7.07 -0.44 3.68
N LEU A 7 7.77 -1.53 3.32
CA LEU A 7 7.33 -2.88 3.65
C LEU A 7 7.55 -3.18 5.14
N THR A 8 8.70 -2.76 5.68
CA THR A 8 8.98 -2.85 7.11
C THR A 8 7.98 -2.03 7.92
N PHE A 9 7.63 -0.83 7.45
CA PHE A 9 6.58 -0.01 8.09
C PHE A 9 5.23 -0.75 8.12
N LEU A 10 4.80 -1.30 6.98
CA LEU A 10 3.54 -2.04 6.87
C LEU A 10 3.47 -3.23 7.83
N ARG A 11 4.54 -4.02 7.89
CA ARG A 11 4.61 -5.15 8.84
C ARG A 11 4.41 -4.69 10.27
N ARG A 12 5.15 -3.66 10.71
CA ARG A 12 5.02 -3.13 12.08
C ARG A 12 3.64 -2.57 12.37
N MET A 13 3.03 -1.89 11.39
CA MET A 13 1.66 -1.37 11.53
C MET A 13 0.64 -2.51 11.71
N ARG A 14 0.79 -3.62 10.99
CA ARG A 14 -0.12 -4.78 11.08
C ARG A 14 0.07 -5.64 12.32
N GLU A 15 1.18 -5.48 13.03
CA GLU A 15 1.40 -6.12 14.34
C GLU A 15 0.67 -5.39 15.48
N ASP A 16 0.20 -4.16 15.25
CA ASP A 16 -0.53 -3.35 16.22
C ASP A 16 -2.04 -3.36 15.91
N THR A 17 -2.82 -4.00 16.79
CA THR A 17 -4.27 -4.20 16.64
C THR A 17 -5.06 -2.89 16.64
N ALA A 18 -4.48 -1.78 17.09
CA ALA A 18 -5.08 -0.47 16.96
C ALA A 18 -5.35 -0.07 15.49
N PHE A 19 -4.67 -0.72 14.53
CA PHE A 19 -4.74 -0.40 13.10
C PHE A 19 -5.41 -1.48 12.24
N ASP A 20 -6.02 -2.51 12.82
CA ASP A 20 -6.60 -3.65 12.07
C ASP A 20 -7.63 -3.22 11.01
N GLY A 21 -8.39 -2.15 11.28
CA GLY A 21 -9.40 -1.62 10.35
C GLY A 21 -8.89 -0.53 9.38
N VAL A 22 -7.62 -0.14 9.47
CA VAL A 22 -7.10 0.98 8.66
C VAL A 22 -6.75 0.49 7.25
N PRO A 23 -7.41 1.03 6.20
CA PRO A 23 -7.05 0.70 4.84
C PRO A 23 -5.72 1.36 4.48
N VAL A 24 -4.82 0.58 3.86
CA VAL A 24 -3.50 1.07 3.45
C VAL A 24 -3.35 0.96 1.94
N VAL A 25 -2.95 2.06 1.32
CA VAL A 25 -2.64 2.15 -0.11
C VAL A 25 -1.15 2.41 -0.27
N VAL A 26 -0.47 1.53 -0.98
CA VAL A 26 0.96 1.65 -1.26
C VAL A 26 1.14 2.18 -2.67
N THR A 27 1.88 3.28 -2.82
CA THR A 27 2.33 3.80 -4.11
C THR A 27 3.84 3.56 -4.23
N THR A 28 4.27 2.81 -5.25
CA THR A 28 5.69 2.52 -5.48
C THR A 28 6.12 2.82 -6.91
N ALA A 29 7.33 3.37 -7.06
CA ALA A 29 8.04 3.45 -8.35
C ALA A 29 9.09 2.35 -8.51
N LYS A 30 9.22 1.48 -7.51
CA LYS A 30 10.10 0.31 -7.54
C LYS A 30 9.42 -0.77 -8.39
N ASP A 31 10.19 -1.38 -9.29
CA ASP A 31 9.79 -2.64 -9.90
C ASP A 31 9.83 -3.72 -8.82
N LEU A 32 8.65 -4.17 -8.41
CA LEU A 32 8.49 -5.22 -7.41
C LEU A 32 8.76 -6.58 -8.06
N THR A 33 9.42 -7.48 -7.33
CA THR A 33 9.40 -8.90 -7.72
C THR A 33 8.00 -9.49 -7.47
N ASP A 34 7.72 -10.64 -8.07
CA ASP A 34 6.43 -11.32 -7.87
C ASP A 34 6.21 -11.69 -6.40
N GLU A 35 7.26 -12.11 -5.68
CA GLU A 35 7.17 -12.37 -4.24
C GLU A 35 6.87 -11.11 -3.44
N GLU A 36 7.56 -10.00 -3.73
CA GLU A 36 7.30 -8.71 -3.07
C GLU A 36 5.87 -8.24 -3.32
N ARG A 37 5.38 -8.41 -4.55
CA ARG A 37 4.02 -8.07 -4.95
C ARG A 37 3.00 -8.90 -4.19
N GLN A 38 3.20 -10.21 -4.09
CA GLN A 38 2.31 -11.12 -3.38
C GLN A 38 2.24 -10.79 -1.88
N VAL A 39 3.38 -10.52 -1.25
CA VAL A 39 3.43 -10.12 0.17
C VAL A 39 2.74 -8.78 0.40
N LEU A 40 2.95 -7.81 -0.51
CA LEU A 40 2.30 -6.51 -0.45
C LEU A 40 0.78 -6.64 -0.59
N GLU A 41 0.30 -7.32 -1.63
CA GLU A 41 -1.13 -7.52 -1.87
C GLU A 41 -1.84 -8.26 -0.73
N ALA A 42 -1.16 -9.16 -0.03
CA ALA A 42 -1.71 -9.83 1.15
C ALA A 42 -1.81 -8.91 2.39
N SER A 43 -1.03 -7.83 2.44
CA SER A 43 -0.88 -6.98 3.63
C SER A 43 -1.59 -5.64 3.53
N VAL A 44 -2.01 -5.23 2.32
CA VAL A 44 -2.51 -3.89 2.03
C VAL A 44 -3.83 -3.93 1.28
N SER A 45 -4.61 -2.87 1.42
CA SER A 45 -5.89 -2.75 0.71
C SER A 45 -5.67 -2.55 -0.79
N ARG A 46 -4.56 -1.89 -1.19
CA ARG A 46 -4.18 -1.77 -2.59
C ARG A 46 -2.72 -1.39 -2.82
N VAL A 47 -2.15 -1.87 -3.92
CA VAL A 47 -0.86 -1.43 -4.46
C VAL A 47 -1.10 -0.67 -5.77
N LEU A 48 -0.60 0.54 -5.88
CA LEU A 48 -0.64 1.40 -7.06
C LEU A 48 0.78 1.65 -7.56
N THR A 49 0.99 1.60 -8.88
CA THR A 49 2.27 1.99 -9.48
C THR A 49 2.32 3.50 -9.62
N LYS A 50 3.45 4.12 -9.26
CA LYS A 50 3.60 5.59 -9.31
C LYS A 50 3.47 6.14 -10.74
N HIS A 51 3.75 5.32 -11.74
CA HIS A 51 3.57 5.64 -13.16
C HIS A 51 2.29 4.97 -13.67
N GLY A 52 1.51 5.71 -14.47
CA GLY A 52 0.34 5.16 -15.18
C GLY A 52 -1.03 5.40 -14.53
N HIS A 53 -1.12 6.19 -13.45
CA HIS A 53 -2.41 6.58 -12.87
C HIS A 53 -2.59 8.10 -12.89
N SER A 54 -3.75 8.53 -13.36
CA SER A 54 -4.25 9.90 -13.19
C SER A 54 -4.60 10.16 -11.72
N LEU A 55 -4.60 11.44 -11.33
CA LEU A 55 -5.02 11.83 -9.98
C LEU A 55 -6.47 11.41 -9.71
N GLU A 56 -7.34 11.49 -10.73
CA GLU A 56 -8.72 11.03 -10.66
C GLU A 56 -8.84 9.53 -10.36
N GLU A 57 -8.02 8.69 -11.01
CA GLU A 57 -8.00 7.24 -10.73
C GLU A 57 -7.57 6.96 -9.29
N VAL A 58 -6.51 7.61 -8.81
CA VAL A 58 -6.06 7.47 -7.41
C VAL A 58 -7.16 7.90 -6.43
N LEU A 59 -7.81 9.03 -6.68
CA LEU A 59 -8.94 9.51 -5.86
C LEU A 59 -10.09 8.52 -5.84
N SER A 60 -10.46 7.96 -7.01
CA SER A 60 -11.52 6.97 -7.11
C SER A 60 -11.23 5.72 -6.26
N HIS A 61 -9.97 5.28 -6.23
CA HIS A 61 -9.54 4.14 -5.44
C HIS A 61 -9.57 4.43 -3.95
N VAL A 62 -9.14 5.62 -3.52
CA VAL A 62 -9.18 6.00 -2.10
C VAL A 62 -10.63 6.12 -1.61
N VAL A 63 -11.50 6.76 -2.39
CA VAL A 63 -12.92 6.92 -2.03
C VAL A 63 -13.64 5.57 -1.89
N ALA A 64 -13.28 4.58 -2.70
CA ALA A 64 -13.86 3.23 -2.62
C ALA A 64 -13.48 2.46 -1.34
N LEU A 65 -12.39 2.84 -0.66
CA LEU A 65 -11.88 2.16 0.53
C LEU A 65 -12.45 2.69 1.86
N VAL A 66 -13.16 3.83 1.84
CA VAL A 66 -13.66 4.53 3.03
C VAL A 66 -15.21 4.48 3.10
N ARG A 67 -15.83 3.54 2.39
CA ARG A 67 -17.29 3.33 2.40
C ARG A 67 -17.71 2.24 3.37
#